data_AF-A0A7X4BWA9-F1
#
_entry.id   AF-A0A7X4BWA9-F1
#
_cell.length_a   1.000
_cell.length_b   1.000
_cell.length_c   1.000
_cell.angle_alpha   90.00
_cell.angle_beta   90.00
_cell.angle_gamma   90.00
#
_symmetry.space_group_name_H-M   'P 1'
#
loop_
_entity.id
_entity.type
_entity.pdbx_description
1 polymer ?
#
loop_
_entity_poly.entity_id
_entity_poly.type
_entity_poly.pdbx_seq_one_letter_code
_entity_poly.pdbx_strand_id
1 'polypeptide(L)'
;MIAAQLLTHFDRLADAPDAIPRLRRFILDLAVRGRLVPQDPNDEPASELLKRIAAEKKRMVEAGKVRKPKMIILVNETEIPFMLPTNWRWSQIAEIGLLSPRNETTDDTLASFVPMPMIAADYGEASNHEVRRWGDIKGGYTHFAEGDVGLAKITPCFQNGKSTVFRDLTGGVGSGTTELHVVRPLFVNPNFVLLFLKCPYFIETGIPIMTGTAGQKRVPTEYFAYSPFPLPPLAEQHRIVAKADELMALCDRLEATQAERETTRNRMATASLARLNAPDPDPATFQIHIAFAFNNFTPLTT
;
A
#
# COMPACT_ATOMS: atom_id res chain seq x y z
N MET A 1 15.07 -16.24 -5.34
CA MET A 1 15.59 -16.20 -6.73
C MET A 1 14.97 -15.08 -7.57
N ILE A 2 13.64 -14.89 -7.57
CA ILE A 2 12.98 -13.87 -8.41
C ILE A 2 13.32 -12.41 -8.00
N ALA A 3 13.25 -12.06 -6.71
CA ALA A 3 13.57 -10.68 -6.27
C ALA A 3 15.04 -10.28 -6.49
N ALA A 4 15.97 -11.24 -6.41
CA ALA A 4 17.39 -11.00 -6.71
C ALA A 4 17.61 -10.75 -8.21
N GLN A 5 16.94 -11.51 -9.08
CA GLN A 5 16.95 -11.26 -10.53
C GLN A 5 16.28 -9.94 -10.89
N LEU A 6 15.20 -9.57 -10.18
CA LEU A 6 14.56 -8.27 -10.33
C LEU A 6 15.56 -7.15 -10.05
N LEU A 7 16.31 -7.23 -8.95
CA LEU A 7 17.36 -6.27 -8.58
C LEU A 7 18.48 -6.20 -9.62
N THR A 8 18.94 -7.34 -10.15
CA THR A 8 20.01 -7.39 -11.17
C THR A 8 19.60 -6.72 -12.50
N HIS A 9 18.31 -6.74 -12.83
CA HIS A 9 17.79 -6.17 -14.08
C HIS A 9 16.97 -4.89 -13.85
N PHE A 10 16.95 -4.38 -12.62
CA PHE A 10 16.04 -3.32 -12.16
C PHE A 10 16.24 -2.03 -12.95
N ASP A 11 17.49 -1.61 -13.15
CA ASP A 11 17.84 -0.39 -13.89
C ASP A 11 17.42 -0.45 -15.36
N ARG A 12 17.61 -1.61 -16.02
CA ARG A 12 17.25 -1.79 -17.43
C ARG A 12 15.74 -1.84 -17.65
N LEU A 13 15.00 -2.36 -16.68
CA LEU A 13 13.54 -2.42 -16.74
C LEU A 13 12.91 -1.05 -16.56
N ALA A 14 13.55 -0.16 -15.79
CA ALA A 14 13.02 1.15 -15.47
C ALA A 14 12.98 2.12 -16.65
N ASP A 15 13.82 1.94 -17.68
CA ASP A 15 13.91 2.87 -18.82
C ASP A 15 12.70 2.85 -19.77
N ALA A 16 11.77 1.89 -19.62
CA ALA A 16 10.55 1.85 -20.40
C ALA A 16 9.45 2.78 -19.83
N PRO A 17 8.58 3.37 -20.67
CA PRO A 17 7.42 4.12 -20.19
C PRO A 17 6.58 3.29 -19.21
N ASP A 18 6.12 3.93 -18.13
CA ASP A 18 5.32 3.32 -17.06
C ASP A 18 5.96 2.11 -16.34
N ALA A 19 7.28 1.91 -16.48
CA ALA A 19 7.96 0.77 -15.87
C ALA A 19 7.92 0.80 -14.34
N ILE A 20 8.17 1.97 -13.73
CA ILE A 20 8.24 2.10 -12.26
C ILE A 20 6.88 1.82 -11.60
N PRO A 21 5.75 2.40 -12.04
CA PRO A 21 4.42 2.03 -11.52
C PRO A 21 4.12 0.52 -11.64
N ARG A 22 4.47 -0.10 -12.79
CA ARG A 22 4.30 -1.54 -12.99
C ARG A 22 5.17 -2.36 -12.04
N LEU A 23 6.37 -1.89 -11.75
CA LEU A 23 7.32 -2.54 -10.84
C LEU A 23 6.82 -2.50 -9.40
N ARG A 24 6.30 -1.36 -8.92
CA ARG A 24 5.66 -1.25 -7.60
C ARG A 24 4.52 -2.26 -7.45
N ARG A 25 3.63 -2.32 -8.44
CA ARG A 25 2.54 -3.30 -8.49
C ARG A 25 3.05 -4.74 -8.42
N PHE A 26 4.12 -5.05 -9.14
CA PHE A 26 4.73 -6.37 -9.16
C PHE A 26 5.38 -6.75 -7.82
N ILE A 27 6.04 -5.80 -7.15
CA ILE A 27 6.61 -6.01 -5.80
C ILE A 27 5.51 -6.41 -4.81
N LEU A 28 4.39 -5.68 -4.81
CA LEU A 28 3.24 -5.99 -3.94
C LEU A 28 2.67 -7.39 -4.23
N ASP A 29 2.56 -7.77 -5.50
CA ASP A 29 2.09 -9.11 -5.91
C ASP A 29 3.05 -10.22 -5.46
N LEU A 30 4.36 -10.04 -5.64
CA LEU A 30 5.37 -10.99 -5.16
C LEU A 30 5.38 -11.13 -3.63
N ALA A 31 5.13 -10.03 -2.92
CA ALA A 31 5.06 -10.01 -1.45
C ALA A 31 3.95 -10.93 -0.93
N VAL A 32 2.73 -10.78 -1.45
CA VAL A 32 1.56 -11.54 -0.98
C VAL A 32 1.53 -12.99 -1.49
N ARG A 33 2.34 -13.33 -2.49
CA ARG A 33 2.48 -14.70 -3.03
C ARG A 33 3.63 -15.51 -2.40
N GLY A 34 4.38 -14.93 -1.46
CA GLY A 34 5.53 -15.58 -0.85
C GLY A 34 6.71 -15.79 -1.80
N ARG A 35 6.85 -14.91 -2.79
CA ARG A 35 7.90 -14.98 -3.82
C ARG A 35 8.93 -13.86 -3.71
N LEU A 36 8.74 -12.93 -2.77
CA LEU A 36 9.63 -11.78 -2.59
C LEU A 36 10.92 -12.14 -1.83
N VAL A 37 10.83 -13.03 -0.85
CA VAL A 37 11.98 -13.47 -0.03
C VAL A 37 12.09 -15.00 -0.01
N PRO A 38 13.28 -15.56 0.26
CA PRO A 38 13.43 -17.00 0.47
C PRO A 38 12.65 -17.47 1.71
N GLN A 39 12.01 -18.65 1.60
CA GLN A 39 11.38 -19.33 2.73
C GLN A 39 12.46 -19.84 3.71
N ASP A 40 12.18 -19.81 5.01
CA ASP A 40 13.03 -20.46 6.02
C ASP A 40 12.26 -21.64 6.64
N PRO A 41 12.77 -22.88 6.54
CA PRO A 41 12.11 -24.04 7.13
C PRO A 41 12.07 -24.01 8.66
N ASN A 42 12.90 -23.20 9.31
CA ASN A 42 12.93 -23.06 10.77
C ASN A 42 11.94 -22.01 11.29
N ASP A 43 11.32 -21.24 10.41
CA ASP A 43 10.28 -20.28 10.82
C ASP A 43 9.08 -21.03 11.42
N GLU A 44 8.57 -20.54 12.54
CA GLU A 44 7.33 -21.05 13.13
C GLU A 44 6.17 -20.90 12.13
N PRO A 45 5.47 -21.99 11.76
CA PRO A 45 4.48 -21.95 10.69
C PRO A 45 3.30 -21.05 11.05
N ALA A 46 2.67 -20.46 10.03
CA ALA A 46 1.52 -19.55 10.19
C ALA A 46 0.35 -20.16 10.98
N SER A 47 0.23 -21.50 11.01
CA SER A 47 -0.76 -22.21 11.82
C SER A 47 -0.62 -21.97 13.32
N GLU A 48 0.60 -21.84 13.85
CA GLU A 48 0.81 -21.55 15.28
C GLU A 48 0.45 -20.10 15.60
N LEU A 49 0.74 -19.17 14.68
CA LEU A 49 0.30 -17.78 14.80
C LEU A 49 -1.23 -17.69 14.87
N LEU A 50 -1.96 -18.40 14.00
CA LEU A 50 -3.42 -18.46 14.03
C LEU A 50 -3.96 -19.01 15.36
N LYS A 51 -3.33 -20.05 15.92
CA LYS A 51 -3.70 -20.58 17.25
C LYS A 51 -3.56 -19.53 18.34
N ARG A 52 -2.47 -18.74 18.35
CA ARG A 52 -2.26 -17.64 19.31
C ARG A 52 -3.32 -16.56 19.17
N ILE A 53 -3.64 -16.17 17.93
CA ILE A 53 -4.69 -15.19 17.64
C ILE A 53 -6.05 -15.67 18.14
N ALA A 54 -6.40 -16.93 17.86
CA ALA A 54 -7.65 -17.53 18.31
C ALA A 54 -7.75 -17.57 19.84
N ALA A 55 -6.66 -17.94 20.53
CA ALA A 55 -6.60 -17.95 21.99
C ALA A 55 -6.77 -16.55 22.59
N GLU A 56 -6.11 -15.54 22.03
CA GLU A 56 -6.23 -14.16 22.50
C GLU A 56 -7.62 -13.58 22.26
N LYS A 57 -8.23 -13.83 21.09
CA LYS A 57 -9.60 -13.42 20.81
C LYS A 57 -10.59 -14.07 21.78
N LYS A 58 -10.41 -15.36 22.07
CA LYS A 58 -11.22 -16.07 23.09
C LYS A 58 -11.10 -15.39 24.46
N ARG A 59 -9.88 -15.08 24.90
CA ARG A 59 -9.61 -14.36 26.16
C ARG A 59 -10.30 -13.00 26.19
N MET A 60 -10.25 -12.23 25.09
CA MET A 60 -10.91 -10.93 25.00
C MET A 60 -12.44 -11.01 25.04
N VAL A 61 -13.03 -12.06 24.43
CA VAL A 61 -14.47 -12.33 24.49
C VAL A 61 -14.90 -12.71 25.92
N GLU A 62 -14.14 -13.58 26.59
CA GLU A 62 -14.37 -13.97 27.98
C GLU A 62 -14.25 -12.78 28.94
N ALA A 63 -13.35 -11.84 28.64
CA ALA A 63 -13.19 -10.58 29.38
C ALA A 63 -14.24 -9.52 29.02
N GLY A 64 -15.21 -9.80 28.13
CA GLY A 64 -16.25 -8.86 27.72
C GLY A 64 -15.78 -7.66 26.88
N LYS A 65 -14.51 -7.65 26.44
CA LYS A 65 -13.92 -6.52 25.68
C LYS A 65 -14.29 -6.54 24.21
N VAL A 66 -14.63 -7.71 23.67
CA VAL A 66 -14.95 -7.91 22.26
C VAL A 66 -16.21 -8.76 22.16
N ARG A 67 -17.08 -8.44 21.20
CA ARG A 67 -18.27 -9.26 20.90
C ARG A 67 -17.84 -10.62 20.36
N LYS A 68 -18.63 -11.66 20.65
CA LYS A 68 -18.41 -12.98 20.07
C LYS A 68 -18.35 -12.87 18.54
N PRO A 69 -17.27 -13.34 17.89
CA PRO A 69 -17.15 -13.23 16.45
C PRO A 69 -18.29 -14.00 15.76
N LYS A 70 -18.73 -13.49 14.61
CA LYS A 70 -19.57 -14.29 13.70
C LYS A 70 -18.78 -15.54 13.30
N MET A 71 -19.51 -16.61 13.01
CA MET A 71 -18.94 -17.90 12.63
C MET A 71 -17.88 -17.72 11.53
N ILE A 72 -16.71 -18.34 11.72
CA ILE A 72 -15.60 -18.26 10.74
C ILE A 72 -16.12 -18.87 9.45
N ILE A 73 -16.12 -18.09 8.37
CA ILE A 73 -16.40 -18.60 7.04
C ILE A 73 -15.10 -19.28 6.61
N LEU A 74 -15.13 -20.60 6.38
CA LEU A 74 -13.97 -21.30 5.81
C LEU A 74 -13.64 -20.66 4.46
N VAL A 75 -12.35 -20.39 4.22
CA VAL A 75 -11.89 -19.95 2.90
C VAL A 75 -12.32 -20.99 1.89
N ASN A 76 -13.14 -20.59 0.93
CA ASN A 76 -13.60 -21.49 -0.12
C ASN A 76 -12.42 -21.89 -1.00
N GLU A 77 -12.15 -23.20 -1.13
CA GLU A 77 -11.01 -23.69 -1.90
C GLU A 77 -11.07 -23.30 -3.39
N THR A 78 -12.28 -23.06 -3.93
CA THR A 78 -12.44 -22.57 -5.32
C THR A 78 -12.09 -21.09 -5.48
N GLU A 79 -11.92 -20.36 -4.38
CA GLU A 79 -11.54 -18.93 -4.36
C GLU A 79 -10.04 -18.73 -4.13
N ILE A 80 -9.26 -19.81 -3.99
CA ILE A 80 -7.81 -19.73 -3.80
C ILE A 80 -7.15 -19.24 -5.11
N PRO A 81 -6.52 -18.05 -5.11
CA PRO A 81 -5.98 -17.45 -6.34
C PRO A 81 -4.66 -18.07 -6.81
N PHE A 82 -3.90 -18.67 -5.89
CA PHE A 82 -2.58 -19.24 -6.16
C PHE A 82 -2.16 -20.23 -5.06
N MET A 83 -1.18 -21.07 -5.37
CA MET A 83 -0.56 -21.95 -4.38
C MET A 83 0.32 -21.14 -3.42
N LEU A 84 0.19 -21.42 -2.12
CA LEU A 84 1.01 -20.84 -1.07
C LEU A 84 2.28 -21.65 -0.81
N PRO A 85 3.34 -21.03 -0.27
CA PRO A 85 4.44 -21.76 0.33
C PRO A 85 3.97 -22.67 1.48
N THR A 86 4.71 -23.74 1.76
CA THR A 86 4.30 -24.81 2.70
C THR A 86 4.01 -24.30 4.13
N ASN A 87 4.75 -23.29 4.59
CA ASN A 87 4.64 -22.76 5.95
C ASN A 87 3.58 -21.64 6.08
N TRP A 88 2.95 -21.25 4.98
CA TRP A 88 1.90 -20.25 4.95
C TRP A 88 0.52 -20.90 5.10
N ARG A 89 -0.48 -20.10 5.46
CA ARG A 89 -1.87 -20.54 5.52
C ARG A 89 -2.78 -19.49 4.90
N TRP A 90 -3.81 -19.97 4.20
CA TRP A 90 -4.95 -19.12 3.89
C TRP A 90 -5.70 -18.82 5.19
N SER A 91 -6.02 -17.55 5.36
CA SER A 91 -6.77 -17.00 6.48
C SER A 91 -7.65 -15.86 5.95
N GLN A 92 -8.16 -15.00 6.84
CA GLN A 92 -9.01 -13.86 6.54
C GLN A 92 -8.68 -12.69 7.47
N ILE A 93 -8.96 -11.46 7.05
CA ILE A 93 -8.75 -10.27 7.91
C ILE A 93 -9.57 -10.36 9.20
N ALA A 94 -10.78 -10.91 9.12
CA ALA A 94 -11.63 -11.17 10.28
C ALA A 94 -11.04 -12.20 11.25
N GLU A 95 -10.16 -13.08 10.79
CA GLU A 95 -9.51 -14.10 11.62
C GLU A 95 -8.29 -13.48 12.34
N ILE A 96 -7.42 -12.76 11.61
CA ILE A 96 -6.15 -12.24 12.09
C ILE A 96 -6.23 -11.03 13.05
N GLY A 97 -7.41 -10.43 13.20
CA GLY A 97 -7.57 -9.22 14.00
C GLY A 97 -8.99 -8.95 14.49
N LEU A 98 -9.19 -7.76 15.07
CA LEU A 98 -10.49 -7.23 15.45
C LEU A 98 -10.98 -6.24 14.39
N LEU A 99 -12.18 -6.42 13.88
CA LEU A 99 -12.78 -5.52 12.89
C LEU A 99 -13.44 -4.34 13.59
N SER A 100 -13.11 -3.13 13.15
CA SER A 100 -13.66 -1.84 13.61
C SER A 100 -13.81 -1.75 15.14
N PRO A 101 -12.76 -2.02 15.93
CA PRO A 101 -12.84 -1.95 17.38
C PRO A 101 -13.17 -0.53 17.82
N ARG A 102 -13.98 -0.41 18.88
CA ARG A 102 -14.19 0.87 19.56
C ARG A 102 -13.02 1.15 20.50
N ASN A 103 -12.75 2.43 20.70
CA ASN A 103 -11.79 2.93 21.67
C ASN A 103 -12.54 3.71 22.73
N GLU A 104 -12.12 3.58 23.98
CA GLU A 104 -12.68 4.29 25.13
C GLU A 104 -11.55 5.06 25.81
N THR A 105 -11.71 6.38 25.89
CA THR A 105 -10.85 7.30 26.62
C THR A 105 -11.66 8.51 27.08
N THR A 106 -11.09 9.38 27.90
CA THR A 106 -11.76 10.59 28.41
C THR A 106 -11.98 11.62 27.30
N ASP A 107 -13.05 12.42 27.42
CA ASP A 107 -13.40 13.43 26.41
C ASP A 107 -12.32 14.51 26.22
N ASP A 108 -11.53 14.76 27.26
CA ASP A 108 -10.42 15.72 27.27
C ASP A 108 -9.14 15.19 26.61
N THR A 109 -9.08 13.89 26.31
CA THR A 109 -7.91 13.29 25.66
C THR A 109 -7.67 13.96 24.31
N LEU A 110 -6.44 14.45 24.07
CA LEU A 110 -6.02 14.83 22.73
C LEU A 110 -5.83 13.57 21.88
N ALA A 111 -6.48 13.53 20.73
CA ALA A 111 -6.55 12.39 19.84
C ALA A 111 -6.34 12.82 18.38
N SER A 112 -5.96 11.88 17.53
CA SER A 112 -5.76 12.13 16.10
C SER A 112 -7.07 12.01 15.31
N PHE A 113 -7.34 12.98 14.46
CA PHE A 113 -8.42 12.95 13.47
C PHE A 113 -7.86 12.78 12.05
N VAL A 114 -8.33 11.77 11.32
CA VAL A 114 -7.84 11.47 9.96
C VAL A 114 -8.97 11.60 8.92
N PRO A 115 -9.07 12.74 8.21
CA PRO A 115 -9.98 12.88 7.09
C PRO A 115 -9.45 12.14 5.85
N MET A 116 -10.34 11.81 4.90
CA MET A 116 -10.00 11.04 3.68
C MET A 116 -8.81 11.59 2.85
N PRO A 117 -8.63 12.92 2.71
CA PRO A 117 -7.48 13.46 1.98
C PRO A 117 -6.12 13.11 2.62
N MET A 118 -6.08 12.89 3.93
CA MET A 118 -4.84 12.58 4.67
C MET A 118 -4.47 11.10 4.66
N ILE A 119 -5.25 10.26 3.96
CA ILE A 119 -4.94 8.85 3.73
C ILE A 119 -4.24 8.71 2.39
N ALA A 120 -3.01 8.21 2.43
CA ALA A 120 -2.17 8.02 1.25
C ALA A 120 -2.67 6.88 0.35
N ALA A 121 -2.57 7.11 -0.96
CA ALA A 121 -2.87 6.10 -1.97
C ALA A 121 -1.68 5.16 -2.15
N ASP A 122 -0.47 5.71 -2.23
CA ASP A 122 0.74 4.97 -2.53
C ASP A 122 1.29 4.21 -1.31
N TYR A 123 2.04 3.14 -1.57
CA TYR A 123 2.74 2.39 -0.53
C TYR A 123 4.02 3.14 -0.13
N GLY A 124 4.32 3.18 1.17
CA GLY A 124 5.51 3.87 1.70
C GLY A 124 5.23 5.33 2.10
N GLU A 125 4.13 5.92 1.65
CA GLU A 125 3.69 7.23 2.10
C GLU A 125 2.93 7.14 3.44
N ALA A 126 3.33 7.97 4.40
CA ALA A 126 2.67 8.07 5.69
C ALA A 126 1.37 8.87 5.58
N SER A 127 0.34 8.44 6.32
CA SER A 127 -0.86 9.25 6.52
C SER A 127 -0.57 10.40 7.50
N ASN A 128 -1.31 11.49 7.33
CA ASN A 128 -1.27 12.62 8.26
C ASN A 128 -2.54 12.67 9.14
N HIS A 129 -2.53 13.51 10.16
CA HIS A 129 -3.67 13.70 11.04
C HIS A 129 -3.73 15.12 11.63
N GLU A 130 -4.92 15.48 12.10
CA GLU A 130 -5.14 16.69 12.88
C GLU A 130 -5.28 16.32 14.35
N VAL A 131 -4.79 17.17 15.27
CA VAL A 131 -5.03 16.96 16.70
C VAL A 131 -6.37 17.58 17.09
N ARG A 132 -7.24 16.79 17.72
CA ARG A 132 -8.58 17.17 18.20
C ARG A 132 -8.83 16.62 19.60
N ARG A 133 -9.84 17.13 20.32
CA ARG A 133 -10.29 16.50 21.57
C ARG A 133 -11.14 15.27 21.25
N TRP A 134 -10.96 14.20 22.01
CA TRP A 134 -11.69 12.96 21.81
C TRP A 134 -13.21 13.15 21.89
N GLY A 135 -13.69 13.98 22.82
CA GLY A 135 -15.12 14.28 22.96
C GLY A 135 -15.77 14.79 21.66
N ASP A 136 -15.01 15.51 20.83
CA ASP A 136 -15.49 16.11 19.57
C ASP A 136 -15.52 15.08 18.41
N ILE A 137 -14.71 14.02 18.50
CA ILE A 137 -14.48 13.08 17.40
C ILE A 137 -14.83 11.62 17.75
N LYS A 138 -15.26 11.31 18.98
CA LYS A 138 -15.68 9.96 19.42
C LYS A 138 -17.01 9.50 18.82
N GLY A 139 -17.84 10.42 18.34
CA GLY A 139 -19.16 10.16 17.77
C GLY A 139 -19.19 10.48 16.28
N GLY A 140 -19.92 9.70 15.48
CA GLY A 140 -20.12 9.99 14.06
C GLY A 140 -18.93 9.68 13.14
N TYR A 141 -17.84 9.09 13.67
CA TYR A 141 -16.61 8.78 12.94
C TYR A 141 -16.15 7.33 13.14
N THR A 142 -15.22 6.87 12.30
CA THR A 142 -14.63 5.53 12.41
C THR A 142 -13.46 5.56 13.38
N HIS A 143 -13.45 4.70 14.40
CA HIS A 143 -12.38 4.65 15.39
C HIS A 143 -11.20 3.82 14.89
N PHE A 144 -10.00 4.18 15.34
CA PHE A 144 -8.77 3.42 15.18
C PHE A 144 -7.79 3.77 16.31
N ALA A 145 -6.81 2.92 16.57
CA ALA A 145 -5.72 3.15 17.49
C ALA A 145 -4.37 2.90 16.83
N GLU A 146 -3.30 3.18 17.57
CA GLU A 146 -1.92 2.95 17.13
C GLU A 146 -1.74 1.51 16.61
N GLY A 147 -1.22 1.38 15.39
CA GLY A 147 -1.00 0.09 14.73
C GLY A 147 -2.24 -0.54 14.07
N ASP A 148 -3.42 0.06 14.17
CA ASP A 148 -4.58 -0.37 13.39
C ASP A 148 -4.35 -0.09 11.89
N VAL A 149 -4.96 -0.89 11.03
CA VAL A 149 -4.85 -0.76 9.57
C VAL A 149 -6.20 -0.37 8.98
N GLY A 150 -6.22 0.75 8.24
CA GLY A 150 -7.41 1.30 7.61
C GLY A 150 -7.41 1.13 6.10
N LEU A 151 -8.59 0.85 5.53
CA LEU A 151 -8.86 0.80 4.10
C LEU A 151 -10.02 1.75 3.77
N ALA A 152 -9.82 2.67 2.83
CA ALA A 152 -10.92 3.46 2.29
C ALA A 152 -11.91 2.54 1.54
N LYS A 153 -13.19 2.61 1.89
CA LYS A 153 -14.19 1.71 1.30
C LYS A 153 -14.95 2.31 0.11
N ILE A 154 -14.84 3.62 -0.12
CA ILE A 154 -15.64 4.36 -1.10
C ILE A 154 -14.89 4.65 -2.40
N THR A 155 -15.62 4.75 -3.52
CA THR A 155 -15.10 5.24 -4.82
C THR A 155 -14.70 6.72 -4.77
N PRO A 156 -13.60 7.16 -5.42
CA PRO A 156 -12.56 6.34 -6.06
C PRO A 156 -11.46 5.90 -5.08
N CYS A 157 -11.56 6.25 -3.80
CA CYS A 157 -10.50 6.04 -2.80
C CYS A 157 -10.09 4.57 -2.65
N PHE A 158 -11.05 3.64 -2.63
CA PHE A 158 -10.75 2.20 -2.65
C PHE A 158 -9.99 1.79 -3.93
N GLN A 159 -10.46 2.26 -5.10
CA GLN A 159 -9.89 1.90 -6.40
C GLN A 159 -8.44 2.40 -6.55
N ASN A 160 -8.14 3.52 -5.91
CA ASN A 160 -6.80 4.11 -5.87
C ASN A 160 -5.93 3.51 -4.74
N GLY A 161 -6.39 2.48 -4.02
CA GLY A 161 -5.61 1.80 -2.99
C GLY A 161 -5.41 2.59 -1.69
N LYS A 162 -6.24 3.62 -1.42
CA LYS A 162 -6.13 4.42 -0.19
C LYS A 162 -6.30 3.53 1.04
N SER A 163 -5.19 3.31 1.71
CA SER A 163 -5.07 2.45 2.89
C SER A 163 -3.80 2.82 3.64
N THR A 164 -3.78 2.58 4.94
CA THR A 164 -2.68 3.00 5.80
C THR A 164 -2.60 2.15 7.07
N VAL A 165 -1.42 2.09 7.67
CA VAL A 165 -1.30 1.78 9.10
C VAL A 165 -1.36 3.11 9.85
N PHE A 166 -2.23 3.22 10.85
CA PHE A 166 -2.30 4.40 11.68
C PHE A 166 -1.10 4.45 12.63
N ARG A 167 -0.27 5.49 12.48
CA ARG A 167 0.99 5.66 13.21
C ARG A 167 1.09 7.01 13.85
N ASP A 168 1.88 7.07 14.92
CA ASP A 168 2.25 8.29 15.63
C ASP A 168 1.00 9.07 16.06
N LEU A 169 -0.05 8.35 16.47
CA LEU A 169 -1.31 8.96 16.85
C LEU A 169 -1.13 9.72 18.17
N THR A 170 -1.60 10.96 18.19
CA THR A 170 -1.69 11.73 19.43
C THR A 170 -2.60 10.98 20.41
N GLY A 171 -2.09 10.70 21.61
CA GLY A 171 -2.81 9.91 22.62
C GLY A 171 -2.96 8.41 22.29
N GLY A 172 -2.32 7.91 21.22
CA GLY A 172 -2.39 6.51 20.78
C GLY A 172 -3.76 6.08 20.22
N VAL A 173 -4.69 7.02 20.05
CA VAL A 173 -6.05 6.77 19.56
C VAL A 173 -6.49 7.85 18.58
N GLY A 174 -7.44 7.50 17.73
CA GLY A 174 -8.03 8.45 16.82
C GLY A 174 -9.38 8.02 16.26
N SER A 175 -9.94 8.92 15.49
CA SER A 175 -11.07 8.62 14.62
C SER A 175 -10.94 9.38 13.30
N GLY A 176 -11.73 9.01 12.31
CA GLY A 176 -11.61 9.62 11.00
C GLY A 176 -12.87 9.44 10.18
N THR A 177 -12.73 9.67 8.87
CA THR A 177 -13.84 9.51 7.93
C THR A 177 -14.66 8.24 8.18
N THR A 178 -15.98 8.35 8.04
CA THR A 178 -16.92 7.22 8.15
C THR A 178 -16.73 6.19 7.04
N GLU A 179 -15.96 6.53 6.01
CA GLU A 179 -15.73 5.71 4.82
C GLU A 179 -14.49 4.79 4.93
N LEU A 180 -14.25 4.27 6.14
CA LEU A 180 -13.18 3.31 6.42
C LEU A 180 -13.72 1.94 6.82
N HIS A 181 -12.98 0.91 6.41
CA HIS A 181 -12.88 -0.37 7.10
C HIS A 181 -11.60 -0.37 7.92
N VAL A 182 -11.64 -0.89 9.15
CA VAL A 182 -10.48 -0.91 10.05
C VAL A 182 -10.29 -2.32 10.61
N VAL A 183 -9.05 -2.77 10.69
CA VAL A 183 -8.66 -3.96 11.45
C VAL A 183 -7.58 -3.61 12.45
N ARG A 184 -7.71 -4.12 13.68
CA ARG A 184 -6.62 -4.19 14.67
C ARG A 184 -5.98 -5.57 14.58
N PRO A 185 -4.81 -5.71 13.96
CA PRO A 185 -4.14 -7.01 13.87
C PRO A 185 -3.72 -7.50 15.25
N LEU A 186 -3.79 -8.81 15.49
CA LEU A 186 -3.33 -9.43 16.73
C LEU A 186 -2.10 -10.28 16.40
N PHE A 187 -0.93 -9.92 16.93
CA PHE A 187 0.35 -10.62 16.68
C PHE A 187 0.78 -10.70 15.21
N VAL A 188 0.06 -10.06 14.28
CA VAL A 188 0.40 -9.97 12.85
C VAL A 188 1.03 -8.62 12.58
N ASN A 189 2.04 -8.59 11.71
CA ASN A 189 2.69 -7.35 11.31
C ASN A 189 1.70 -6.46 10.51
N PRO A 190 1.34 -5.26 11.01
CA PRO A 190 0.37 -4.40 10.34
C PRO A 190 0.83 -3.92 8.95
N ASN A 191 2.14 -3.80 8.71
CA ASN A 191 2.65 -3.44 7.39
C ASN A 191 2.47 -4.57 6.37
N PHE A 192 2.46 -5.83 6.82
CA PHE A 192 2.14 -6.95 5.93
C PHE A 192 0.64 -6.94 5.56
N VAL A 193 -0.23 -6.58 6.51
CA VAL A 193 -1.66 -6.34 6.21
C VAL A 193 -1.81 -5.19 5.21
N LEU A 194 -1.06 -4.10 5.37
CA LEU A 194 -1.05 -2.97 4.42
C LEU A 194 -0.60 -3.40 3.02
N LEU A 195 0.47 -4.21 2.90
CA LEU A 195 0.93 -4.78 1.63
C LEU A 195 -0.20 -5.53 0.92
N PHE A 196 -0.95 -6.36 1.65
CA PHE A 196 -2.11 -7.05 1.10
C PHE A 196 -3.21 -6.09 0.65
N LEU A 197 -3.56 -5.10 1.46
CA LEU A 197 -4.63 -4.13 1.13
C LEU A 197 -4.27 -3.24 -0.06
N LYS A 198 -2.99 -3.02 -0.34
CA LYS A 198 -2.52 -2.29 -1.53
C LYS A 198 -2.25 -3.21 -2.72
N CYS A 199 -2.31 -4.53 -2.56
CA CYS A 199 -1.96 -5.44 -3.65
C CYS A 199 -2.99 -5.33 -4.79
N PRO A 200 -2.55 -5.28 -6.07
CA PRO A 200 -3.47 -5.12 -7.19
C PRO A 200 -4.55 -6.19 -7.25
N TYR A 201 -4.21 -7.43 -6.93
CA TYR A 201 -5.17 -8.54 -6.89
C TYR A 201 -6.36 -8.22 -5.97
N PHE A 202 -6.11 -7.82 -4.72
CA PHE A 202 -7.16 -7.50 -3.75
C PHE A 202 -7.98 -6.27 -4.17
N ILE A 203 -7.36 -5.25 -4.77
CA ILE A 203 -8.11 -4.09 -5.25
C ILE A 203 -8.99 -4.47 -6.45
N GLU A 204 -8.43 -5.12 -7.45
CA GLU A 204 -9.09 -5.46 -8.71
C GLU A 204 -10.26 -6.42 -8.53
N THR A 205 -10.15 -7.42 -7.65
CA THR A 205 -11.29 -8.30 -7.32
C THR A 205 -12.34 -7.61 -6.45
N GLY A 206 -12.00 -6.52 -5.78
CA GLY A 206 -12.89 -5.73 -4.95
C GLY A 206 -13.71 -4.70 -5.72
N ILE A 207 -13.22 -4.22 -6.87
CA ILE A 207 -13.93 -3.25 -7.73
C ILE A 207 -15.31 -3.76 -8.22
N PRO A 208 -15.43 -4.98 -8.81
CA PRO A 208 -16.69 -5.43 -9.41
C PRO A 208 -17.78 -5.70 -8.37
N ILE A 209 -17.42 -5.94 -7.11
CA ILE A 209 -18.36 -6.23 -6.03
C ILE A 209 -18.86 -4.97 -5.29
N MET A 210 -18.32 -3.79 -5.60
CA MET A 210 -18.72 -2.56 -4.93
C MET A 210 -20.20 -2.26 -5.21
N THR A 211 -20.95 -1.93 -4.16
CA THR A 211 -22.40 -1.67 -4.23
C THR A 211 -22.71 -0.19 -3.99
N GLY A 212 -23.86 0.29 -4.48
CA GLY A 212 -24.29 1.69 -4.37
C GLY A 212 -24.54 2.35 -5.72
N THR A 213 -24.79 3.66 -5.70
CA THR A 213 -25.06 4.46 -6.91
C THR A 213 -23.77 4.85 -7.63
N ALA A 214 -23.88 5.21 -8.92
CA ALA A 214 -22.74 5.66 -9.71
C ALA A 214 -22.02 6.83 -9.01
N GLY A 215 -20.70 6.71 -8.84
CA GLY A 215 -19.86 7.70 -8.15
C GLY A 215 -19.82 7.60 -6.61
N GLN A 216 -20.68 6.79 -5.98
CA GLN A 216 -20.75 6.63 -4.52
C GLN A 216 -20.88 5.14 -4.13
N LYS A 217 -20.09 4.28 -4.78
CA LYS A 217 -20.05 2.86 -4.46
C LYS A 217 -19.14 2.58 -3.27
N ARG A 218 -19.44 1.52 -2.52
CA ARG A 218 -18.69 1.07 -1.36
C ARG A 218 -18.34 -0.41 -1.47
N VAL A 219 -17.12 -0.76 -1.07
CA VAL A 219 -16.71 -2.15 -0.85
C VAL A 219 -17.45 -2.69 0.38
N PRO A 220 -18.17 -3.82 0.27
CA PRO A 220 -18.85 -4.44 1.41
C PRO A 220 -17.88 -4.82 2.55
N THR A 221 -18.37 -4.78 3.78
CA THR A 221 -17.60 -5.23 4.95
C THR A 221 -17.20 -6.70 4.81
N GLU A 222 -18.08 -7.51 4.23
CA GLU A 222 -17.87 -8.94 4.01
C GLU A 222 -16.65 -9.20 3.13
N TYR A 223 -16.43 -8.38 2.11
CA TYR A 223 -15.23 -8.50 1.29
C TYR A 223 -13.98 -8.21 2.10
N PHE A 224 -13.92 -7.04 2.74
CA PHE A 224 -12.79 -6.70 3.59
C PHE A 224 -12.51 -7.76 4.67
N ALA A 225 -13.56 -8.26 5.31
CA ALA A 225 -13.47 -9.21 6.40
C ALA A 225 -12.99 -10.60 5.94
N TYR A 226 -13.51 -11.11 4.81
CA TYR A 226 -13.46 -12.53 4.47
C TYR A 226 -12.71 -12.85 3.17
N SER A 227 -12.17 -11.86 2.45
CA SER A 227 -11.27 -12.12 1.33
C SER A 227 -10.11 -13.04 1.74
N PRO A 228 -9.69 -13.98 0.88
CA PRO A 228 -8.54 -14.86 1.16
C PRO A 228 -7.28 -14.05 1.45
N PHE A 229 -6.80 -14.15 2.69
CA PHE A 229 -5.60 -13.49 3.17
C PHE A 229 -4.45 -14.51 3.28
N PRO A 230 -3.35 -14.35 2.54
CA PRO A 230 -2.23 -15.29 2.57
C PRO A 230 -1.32 -14.97 3.77
N LEU A 231 -1.48 -15.67 4.88
CA LEU A 231 -0.72 -15.43 6.11
C LEU A 231 0.62 -16.19 6.10
N PRO A 232 1.78 -15.50 6.15
CA PRO A 232 3.10 -16.11 6.36
C PRO A 232 3.39 -16.34 7.85
N PRO A 233 4.42 -17.13 8.17
CA PRO A 233 5.14 -17.04 9.46
C PRO A 233 5.44 -15.59 9.86
N LEU A 234 5.36 -15.28 11.16
CA LEU A 234 5.59 -13.90 11.64
C LEU A 234 6.99 -13.38 11.28
N ALA A 235 8.02 -14.20 11.46
CA ALA A 235 9.39 -13.84 11.09
C ALA A 235 9.50 -13.50 9.59
N GLU A 236 8.83 -14.28 8.74
CA GLU A 236 8.78 -14.02 7.31
C GLU A 236 8.00 -12.75 6.96
N GLN A 237 6.90 -12.42 7.65
CA GLN A 237 6.19 -11.16 7.45
C GLN A 237 7.12 -9.96 7.60
N HIS A 238 7.99 -9.96 8.62
CA HIS A 238 8.99 -8.89 8.80
C HIS A 238 10.02 -8.86 7.66
N ARG A 239 10.51 -10.01 7.20
CA ARG A 239 11.45 -10.09 6.08
C ARG A 239 10.83 -9.59 4.78
N ILE A 240 9.56 -9.94 4.51
CA ILE A 240 8.81 -9.48 3.34
C ILE A 240 8.65 -7.96 3.36
N VAL A 241 8.19 -7.39 4.49
CA VAL A 241 8.01 -5.94 4.64
C VAL A 241 9.33 -5.20 4.42
N ALA A 242 10.41 -5.63 5.09
CA ALA A 242 11.71 -5.00 4.93
C ALA A 242 12.21 -5.02 3.48
N LYS A 243 12.02 -6.15 2.77
CA LYS A 243 12.40 -6.25 1.36
C LYS A 243 11.50 -5.42 0.44
N ALA A 244 10.20 -5.35 0.73
CA ALA A 244 9.28 -4.50 -0.02
C ALA A 244 9.65 -3.03 0.12
N ASP A 245 9.93 -2.57 1.35
CA ASP A 245 10.36 -1.20 1.63
C ASP A 245 11.66 -0.85 0.90
N GLU A 246 12.66 -1.74 0.92
CA GLU A 246 13.92 -1.57 0.19
C GLU A 246 13.70 -1.37 -1.32
N LEU A 247 12.84 -2.20 -1.93
CA LEU A 247 12.57 -2.16 -3.36
C LEU A 247 11.71 -0.95 -3.75
N MET A 248 10.77 -0.54 -2.90
CA MET A 248 9.98 0.67 -3.10
C MET A 248 10.86 1.92 -3.04
N ALA A 249 11.79 1.99 -2.07
CA ALA A 249 12.76 3.08 -2.00
C ALA A 249 13.70 3.11 -3.23
N LEU A 250 14.01 1.96 -3.83
CA LEU A 250 14.75 1.90 -5.09
C LEU A 250 13.93 2.47 -6.26
N CYS A 251 12.66 2.11 -6.36
CA CYS A 251 11.75 2.71 -7.33
C CYS A 251 11.68 4.25 -7.18
N ASP A 252 11.60 4.77 -5.95
CA ASP A 252 11.55 6.22 -5.70
C ASP A 252 12.82 6.93 -6.21
N ARG A 253 14.00 6.34 -5.97
CA ARG A 253 15.28 6.88 -6.47
C ARG A 253 15.35 6.89 -7.99
N LEU A 254 14.83 5.85 -8.64
CA LEU A 254 14.83 5.77 -10.10
C LEU A 254 13.89 6.79 -10.72
N GLU A 255 12.72 6.97 -10.12
CA GLU A 255 11.72 7.95 -10.55
C GLU A 255 12.28 9.38 -10.45
N ALA A 256 12.94 9.70 -9.33
CA ALA A 256 13.65 10.97 -9.16
C ALA A 256 14.78 11.16 -10.20
N THR A 257 15.56 10.11 -10.46
CA THR A 257 16.65 10.14 -11.45
C THR A 257 16.12 10.35 -12.87
N GLN A 258 15.00 9.71 -13.24
CA GLN A 258 14.36 9.89 -14.53
C GLN A 258 13.84 11.31 -14.70
N ALA A 259 13.13 11.84 -13.70
CA ALA A 259 12.64 13.22 -13.71
C ALA A 259 13.77 14.25 -13.85
N GLU A 260 14.92 14.04 -13.19
CA GLU A 260 16.09 14.91 -13.31
C GLU A 260 16.71 14.85 -14.72
N ARG A 261 16.84 13.64 -15.30
CA ARG A 261 17.34 13.45 -16.67
C ARG A 261 16.42 14.14 -17.69
N GLU A 262 15.11 13.98 -17.55
CA GLU A 262 14.12 14.64 -18.42
C GLU A 262 14.16 16.16 -18.29
N THR A 263 14.24 16.67 -17.06
CA THR A 263 14.36 18.11 -16.81
C THR A 263 15.63 18.68 -17.45
N THR A 264 16.76 17.98 -17.29
CA THR A 264 18.04 18.39 -17.88
C THR A 264 17.98 18.37 -19.40
N ARG A 265 17.42 17.31 -19.98
CA ARG A 265 17.22 17.18 -21.44
C ARG A 265 16.33 18.30 -21.98
N ASN A 266 15.21 18.58 -21.32
CA ASN A 266 14.30 19.67 -21.70
C ASN A 266 15.00 21.02 -21.65
N ARG A 267 15.77 21.30 -20.59
CA ARG A 267 16.56 22.54 -20.49
C ARG A 267 17.59 22.67 -21.62
N MET A 268 18.30 21.58 -21.95
CA MET A 268 19.26 21.56 -23.07
C MET A 268 18.55 21.81 -24.41
N ALA A 269 17.38 21.19 -24.63
CA ALA A 269 16.58 21.38 -25.83
C ALA A 269 16.09 22.83 -25.97
N THR A 270 15.54 23.41 -24.89
CA THR A 270 15.12 24.82 -24.85
C THR A 270 16.29 25.76 -25.10
N ALA A 271 17.45 25.54 -24.47
CA ALA A 271 18.64 26.36 -24.68
C ALA A 271 19.16 26.27 -26.13
N SER A 272 19.13 25.08 -26.73
CA SER A 272 19.53 24.87 -28.12
C SER A 272 18.57 25.56 -29.09
N LEU A 273 17.26 25.48 -28.86
CA LEU A 273 16.25 26.22 -29.64
C LEU A 273 16.41 27.74 -29.49
N ALA A 274 16.64 28.23 -28.27
CA ALA A 274 16.88 29.65 -28.03
C ALA A 274 18.14 30.14 -28.76
N ARG A 275 19.20 29.32 -28.79
CA ARG A 275 20.41 29.63 -29.55
C ARG A 275 20.17 29.67 -31.05
N LEU A 276 19.42 28.73 -31.61
CA LEU A 276 19.05 28.70 -33.03
C LEU A 276 18.18 29.89 -33.46
N ASN A 277 17.39 30.45 -32.55
CA ASN A 277 16.54 31.62 -32.80
C ASN A 277 17.24 32.96 -32.54
N ALA A 278 18.46 32.96 -31.98
CA ALA A 278 19.21 34.18 -31.75
C ALA A 278 19.82 34.70 -33.08
N PRO A 279 19.99 36.02 -33.25
CA PRO A 279 20.71 36.55 -34.41
C PRO A 279 22.16 36.06 -34.37
N ASP A 280 22.54 35.18 -35.28
CA ASP A 280 23.92 34.69 -35.37
C ASP A 280 24.80 35.69 -36.14
N PRO A 281 26.05 35.93 -35.68
CA PRO A 281 26.96 36.89 -36.32
C PRO A 281 27.56 36.37 -37.65
N ASP A 282 27.57 35.06 -37.89
CA ASP A 282 28.04 34.46 -39.15
C ASP A 282 27.35 33.11 -39.50
N PRO A 283 27.28 32.73 -40.80
CA PRO A 283 26.61 31.50 -41.24
C PRO A 283 27.27 30.17 -40.80
N ALA A 284 28.57 30.15 -40.51
CA ALA A 284 29.27 28.93 -40.10
C ALA A 284 28.93 28.55 -38.66
N THR A 285 28.79 29.55 -37.78
CA THR A 285 28.36 29.39 -36.39
C THR A 285 26.94 28.79 -36.30
N PHE A 286 26.02 29.24 -37.16
CA PHE A 286 24.66 28.69 -37.22
C PHE A 286 24.64 27.19 -37.61
N GLN A 287 25.47 26.78 -38.59
CA GLN A 287 25.57 25.38 -39.02
C GLN A 287 26.09 24.47 -37.90
N ILE A 288 27.02 24.95 -37.06
CA ILE A 288 27.51 24.21 -35.89
C ILE A 288 26.39 23.98 -34.88
N HIS A 289 25.59 25.03 -34.59
CA HIS A 289 24.47 24.92 -33.65
C HIS A 289 23.36 23.99 -34.17
N ILE A 290 23.07 24.03 -35.47
CA ILE A 290 22.15 23.10 -36.13
C ILE A 290 22.66 21.65 -36.00
N ALA A 291 23.91 21.40 -36.37
CA ALA A 291 24.49 20.07 -36.30
C ALA A 291 24.48 19.52 -34.87
N PHE A 292 24.78 20.36 -33.88
CA PHE A 292 24.67 19.99 -32.47
C PHE A 292 23.23 19.59 -32.10
N ALA A 293 22.22 20.38 -32.46
CA ALA A 293 20.83 20.08 -32.14
C ALA A 293 20.36 18.77 -32.80
N PHE A 294 20.63 18.57 -34.09
CA PHE A 294 20.21 17.37 -34.82
C PHE A 294 20.92 16.10 -34.36
N ASN A 295 22.16 16.18 -33.88
CA ASN A 295 22.91 15.02 -33.42
C ASN A 295 22.57 14.62 -31.97
N ASN A 296 21.99 15.52 -31.17
CA ASN A 296 21.80 15.30 -29.72
C ASN A 296 20.33 15.22 -29.27
N PHE A 297 19.36 15.61 -30.10
CA PHE A 297 17.94 15.52 -29.76
C PHE A 297 17.20 14.56 -30.70
N THR A 298 16.34 13.73 -30.12
CA THR A 298 15.51 12.76 -30.87
C THR A 298 14.46 13.51 -31.72
N PRO A 299 14.13 13.03 -32.93
CA PRO A 299 13.07 13.63 -33.76
C PRO A 299 11.73 13.70 -33.02
N LEU A 300 10.96 14.77 -33.26
CA LEU A 300 9.63 14.99 -32.67
C LEU A 300 8.56 14.01 -33.17
N THR A 301 8.89 13.13 -34.12
CA THR A 301 7.98 12.16 -34.73
C THR A 301 8.54 10.75 -34.64
N THR A 302 7.92 9.95 -33.78
CA THR A 302 7.74 8.49 -33.92
C THR A 302 6.39 8.14 -33.35
#